data_AF-A0A9C9YW21-F1
#
_entry.id   AF-A0A9C9YW21-F1
#
_cell.length_a   1.000
_cell.length_b   1.000
_cell.length_c   1.000
_cell.angle_alpha   90.00
_cell.angle_beta   90.00
_cell.angle_gamma   90.00
#
_symmetry.space_group_name_H-M   'P 1'
#
loop_
_entity.id
_entity.type
_entity.pdbx_description
1 polymer ?
#
loop_
_entity_poly.entity_id
_entity_poly.type
_entity_poly.pdbx_seq_one_letter_code
_entity_poly.pdbx_strand_id
1 'polypeptide(L)' 'QWLDDGRYELRLPYHRHEELLGDILKYGAEVEVTAPAVLRAAVRRELKEMSEIYK' A
#
# COMPACT_ATOMS: atom_id res chain seq x y z
N GLN A 1 -1.42 12.04 11.02
CA GLN A 1 -2.01 13.39 10.96
C GLN A 1 -3.29 13.33 10.15
N TRP A 2 -4.32 14.10 10.53
CA TRP A 2 -5.52 14.23 9.71
C TRP A 2 -5.22 15.10 8.49
N LEU A 3 -5.70 14.66 7.32
CA LEU A 3 -5.61 15.40 6.06
C LEU A 3 -6.93 16.15 5.82
N ASP A 4 -6.87 17.19 4.99
CA ASP A 4 -8.02 18.06 4.67
C ASP A 4 -9.15 17.31 3.94
N ASP A 5 -8.84 16.16 3.35
CA ASP A 5 -9.79 15.28 2.67
C ASP A 5 -10.47 14.25 3.60
N GLY A 6 -10.23 14.35 4.92
CA GLY A 6 -10.80 13.45 5.92
C GLY A 6 -10.07 12.12 6.07
N ARG A 7 -8.96 11.90 5.37
CA ARG A 7 -8.10 10.71 5.58
C ARG A 7 -7.11 10.92 6.71
N TYR A 8 -6.61 9.82 7.25
CA TYR A 8 -5.59 9.84 8.29
C TYR A 8 -4.25 9.31 7.77
N GLU A 9 -3.22 10.16 7.77
CA GLU A 9 -1.85 9.74 7.41
C GLU A 9 -1.16 9.10 8.62
N LEU A 10 -0.65 7.89 8.40
CA LEU A 10 0.19 7.15 9.34
C LEU A 10 1.64 7.12 8.86
N ARG A 11 2.57 7.37 9.78
CA ARG A 11 4.01 7.18 9.57
C ARG A 11 4.49 6.16 10.57
N LEU A 12 4.89 5.00 10.07
CA LEU A 12 5.37 3.90 10.88
C LEU A 12 6.76 3.47 10.41
N PRO A 13 7.68 3.15 11.33
CA PRO A 13 8.90 2.45 10.96
C PRO A 13 8.55 1.03 10.51
N TYR A 14 9.20 0.57 9.45
CA TYR A 14 9.08 -0.81 8.98
C TYR A 14 10.48 -1.36 8.68
N HIS A 15 10.67 -2.67 8.91
CA HIS A 15 11.98 -3.30 8.69
C HIS A 15 12.15 -3.77 7.23
N ARG A 16 11.13 -4.43 6.68
CA ARG A 16 11.15 -5.02 5.34
C ARG A 16 9.88 -4.63 4.59
N HIS A 17 10.03 -4.27 3.31
CA HIS A 17 8.90 -3.78 2.51
C HIS A 17 7.90 -4.90 2.19
N GLU A 18 8.35 -6.16 2.19
CA GLU A 18 7.53 -7.34 1.91
C GLU A 18 6.50 -7.60 3.01
N GLU A 19 6.85 -7.37 4.27
CA GLU A 19 5.91 -7.51 5.41
C GLU A 19 4.81 -6.45 5.33
N LEU A 20 5.21 -5.19 5.14
CA LEU A 20 4.27 -4.08 5.03
C LEU A 20 3.37 -4.19 3.79
N LEU A 21 3.88 -4.74 2.69
CA LEU A 21 3.12 -4.98 1.47
C LEU A 21 1.92 -5.92 1.71
N GLY A 22 2.12 -7.00 2.46
CA GLY A 22 1.03 -7.93 2.82
C GLY A 22 -0.08 -7.25 3.62
N ASP A 23 0.31 -6.45 4.62
CA ASP A 23 -0.65 -5.68 5.42
C ASP A 23 -1.42 -4.67 4.55
N ILE A 24 -0.74 -3.94 3.66
CA ILE A 24 -1.40 -2.99 2.74
C ILE A 24 -2.43 -3.72 1.86
N LEU A 25 -2.04 -4.83 1.24
CA LEU A 25 -2.93 -5.58 0.35
C LEU A 25 -4.13 -6.18 1.07
N LYS A 26 -3.99 -6.55 2.35
CA LYS A 26 -5.09 -7.04 3.20
C LYS A 26 -6.19 -5.98 3.37
N TYR A 27 -5.83 -4.71 3.52
CA TYR A 27 -6.80 -3.61 3.61
C TYR A 27 -7.34 -3.14 2.25
N GLY A 28 -6.67 -3.50 1.15
CA GLY A 28 -7.12 -3.20 -0.20
C GLY A 28 -7.32 -1.70 -0.44
N ALA A 29 -8.50 -1.33 -0.93
CA ALA A 29 -8.81 0.05 -1.33
C ALA A 29 -8.99 1.04 -0.15
N GLU A 30 -9.00 0.55 1.09
CA GLU A 30 -9.12 1.40 2.28
C GLU A 30 -7.80 2.11 2.64
N VAL A 31 -6.67 1.68 2.07
CA VAL A 31 -5.34 2.21 2.37
C VAL A 31 -4.61 2.63 1.09
N GLU A 32 -3.92 3.77 1.14
CA GLU A 32 -3.05 4.25 0.07
C GLU A 32 -1.61 4.40 0.57
N VAL A 33 -0.65 3.90 -0.22
CA VAL A 33 0.78 4.16 0.02
C VAL A 33 1.20 5.47 -0.65
N THR A 34 1.46 6.48 0.15
CA THR A 34 1.98 7.78 -0.32
C THR A 34 3.51 7.77 -0.47
N ALA A 35 4.23 7.08 0.41
CA ALA A 35 5.69 6.94 0.40
C ALA A 35 6.16 5.70 1.19
N PRO A 36 7.38 5.18 0.94
CA PRO A 36 8.30 5.57 -0.13
C PRO A 36 7.86 5.03 -1.51
N ALA A 37 8.38 5.64 -2.58
CA ALA A 37 8.01 5.28 -3.96
C ALA A 37 8.25 3.80 -4.29
N VAL A 38 9.26 3.17 -3.69
CA VAL A 38 9.56 1.73 -3.89
C VAL A 38 8.43 0.84 -3.37
N LEU A 39 7.82 1.19 -2.24
CA LEU A 39 6.71 0.45 -1.65
C LEU A 39 5.45 0.60 -2.51
N ARG A 40 5.18 1.83 -2.98
CA ARG A 40 4.08 2.11 -3.91
C ARG A 40 4.24 1.34 -5.22
N ALA A 41 5.47 1.21 -5.74
CA ALA A 41 5.75 0.42 -6.94
C ALA A 41 5.51 -1.09 -6.70
N ALA A 42 5.89 -1.61 -5.53
CA ALA A 42 5.63 -3.01 -5.17
C ALA A 42 4.12 -3.31 -5.14
N VAL A 43 3.31 -2.47 -4.48
CA VAL A 43 1.84 -2.62 -4.46
C VAL A 43 1.27 -2.65 -5.89
N ARG A 44 1.70 -1.72 -6.76
CA ARG A 44 1.21 -1.68 -8.15
C ARG A 44 1.58 -2.93 -8.94
N ARG A 45 2.76 -3.52 -8.69
CA ARG A 45 3.18 -4.77 -9.34
C ARG A 45 2.28 -5.92 -8.90
N GLU A 46 2.09 -6.10 -7.60
CA GLU A 46 1.22 -7.18 -7.07
C GLU A 46 -0.21 -7.04 -7.59
N LEU A 47 -0.78 -5.84 -7.60
CA LEU A 47 -2.13 -5.61 -8.15
C LEU A 47 -2.23 -5.95 -9.63
N LYS A 48 -1.18 -5.67 -10.41
CA LYS A 48 -1.13 -6.06 -11.83
C LYS A 48 -1.08 -7.57 -11.98
N GLU A 49 -0.19 -8.25 -11.26
CA GLU A 49 -0.05 -9.71 -11.31
C GLU A 49 -1.34 -10.40 -10.86
N MET A 50 -1.96 -9.93 -9.78
CA MET A 50 -3.26 -10.39 -9.31
C MET A 50 -4.34 -10.20 -10.38
N SER A 51 -4.40 -9.02 -11.01
CA SER A 51 -5.36 -8.77 -12.08
C SER A 51 -5.20 -9.72 -13.26
N GLU A 52 -3.98 -10.14 -13.62
CA GLU A 52 -3.75 -11.10 -14.71
C GLU A 52 -4.24 -12.51 -14.37
N ILE A 53 -4.22 -12.91 -13.10
CA ILE A 53 -4.71 -14.22 -12.63
C ILE A 53 -6.24 -14.30 -12.70
N TYR A 54 -6.93 -13.22 -12.33
CA TYR A 54 -8.38 -13.16 -12.22
C TYR A 54 -9.08 -12.51 -13.42
N LYS A 55 -8.43 -12.52 -14.60
CA LYS A 55 -9.02 -12.05 -15.86
C LYS A 55 -10.16 -12.92 -16.35
#